data_AF-A0A2N6VKD4-F1
#
_entry.id   AF-A0A2N6VKD4-F1
#
_cell.length_a   1.000
_cell.length_b   1.000
_cell.length_c   1.000
_cell.angle_alpha   90.00
_cell.angle_beta   90.00
_cell.angle_gamma   90.00
#
_symmetry.space_group_name_H-M   'P 1'
#
loop_
_entity.id
_entity.type
_entity.pdbx_description
1 polymer ?
#
loop_
_entity_poly.entity_id
_entity_poly.type
_entity_poly.pdbx_seq_one_letter_code
_entity_poly.pdbx_strand_id
1 'polypeptide(L)'
;PDREVIALSLPVLAAGALIALLLVRPMDALALGDDLARGLGSHPLATRAGTGLAAVCLVGAATAIAGPIGFIGLMVPHIVRPFTGPRTAPLLL
;
A
#
# COMPACT_ATOMS: atom_id res chain seq x y z
N PRO A 1 -5.21 2.77 26.00
CA PRO A 1 -4.65 1.78 25.06
C PRO A 1 -3.55 0.95 25.74
N ASP A 2 -3.67 -0.36 25.67
CA ASP A 2 -2.82 -1.30 26.37
C ASP A 2 -1.46 -1.37 25.63
N ARG A 3 -0.38 -1.03 26.32
CA ARG A 3 1.00 -0.97 25.78
C ARG A 3 1.44 -2.28 25.10
N GLU A 4 0.85 -3.40 25.49
CA GLU A 4 1.08 -4.72 24.88
C GLU A 4 0.52 -4.82 23.45
N VAL A 5 -0.65 -4.25 23.19
CA VAL A 5 -1.29 -4.31 21.85
C VAL A 5 -0.48 -3.50 20.84
N ILE A 6 0.08 -2.36 21.28
CA ILE A 6 0.95 -1.52 20.44
C ILE A 6 2.25 -2.27 20.14
N ALA A 7 2.87 -2.91 21.14
CA ALA A 7 4.10 -3.67 20.97
C ALA A 7 3.91 -4.88 20.03
N LEU A 8 2.76 -5.56 20.12
CA LEU A 8 2.44 -6.72 19.27
C LEU A 8 2.13 -6.32 17.82
N SER A 9 1.55 -5.13 17.61
CA SER A 9 1.17 -4.63 16.28
C SER A 9 2.35 -4.02 15.52
N LEU A 10 3.38 -3.55 16.23
CA LEU A 10 4.58 -2.93 15.65
C LEU A 10 5.27 -3.77 14.55
N PRO A 11 5.58 -5.07 14.77
CA PRO A 11 6.22 -5.89 13.74
C PRO A 11 5.30 -6.13 12.53
N VAL A 12 3.98 -6.24 12.74
CA VAL A 12 3.00 -6.41 11.65
C VAL A 12 2.92 -5.13 10.81
N LEU A 13 2.90 -3.96 11.47
CA LEU A 13 2.95 -2.65 10.82
C LEU A 13 4.25 -2.49 10.01
N ALA A 14 5.40 -2.84 10.60
CA ALA A 14 6.69 -2.76 9.94
C ALA A 14 6.78 -3.71 8.73
N ALA A 15 6.33 -4.95 8.87
CA ALA A 15 6.32 -5.93 7.78
C ALA A 15 5.36 -5.51 6.66
N GLY A 16 4.14 -5.09 7.00
CA GLY A 16 3.17 -4.60 6.02
C GLY A 16 3.67 -3.35 5.28
N ALA A 17 4.31 -2.41 5.98
CA ALA A 17 4.91 -1.23 5.38
C ALA A 17 6.09 -1.58 4.46
N LEU A 18 6.95 -2.50 4.87
CA LEU A 18 8.07 -2.97 4.06
C LEU A 18 7.58 -3.63 2.76
N ILE A 19 6.58 -4.51 2.86
CA ILE A 19 5.95 -5.15 1.71
C ILE A 19 5.32 -4.08 0.81
N ALA A 20 4.57 -3.12 1.37
CA ALA A 20 3.98 -2.04 0.58
C ALA A 20 5.03 -1.22 -0.19
N LEU A 21 6.17 -0.90 0.44
CA LEU A 21 7.29 -0.20 -0.21
C LEU A 21 7.94 -1.02 -1.33
N LEU A 22 8.12 -2.33 -1.14
CA LEU A 22 8.65 -3.24 -2.17
C LEU A 22 7.72 -3.34 -3.38
N LEU A 23 6.41 -3.19 -3.18
CA LEU A 23 5.42 -3.27 -4.25
C LEU A 23 5.15 -1.96 -5.00
N VAL A 24 5.78 -0.83 -4.62
CA VAL A 24 5.63 0.46 -5.32
C VAL A 24 6.03 0.35 -6.79
N ARG A 25 7.23 -0.17 -7.08
CA ARG A 25 7.77 -0.29 -8.45
C ARG A 25 6.89 -1.14 -9.38
N PRO A 26 6.44 -2.35 -8.99
CA PRO A 26 5.55 -3.13 -9.83
C PRO A 26 4.13 -2.54 -9.92
N MET A 27 3.68 -1.76 -8.93
CA MET A 27 2.41 -1.01 -9.05
C MET A 27 2.50 0.14 -10.06
N ASP A 28 3.65 0.82 -10.17
CA ASP A 28 3.88 1.84 -11.22
C ASP A 28 3.91 1.20 -12.62
N ALA A 29 4.49 0.00 -12.76
CA ALA A 29 4.45 -0.75 -14.01
C ALA A 29 3.02 -1.12 -14.41
N LEU A 30 2.16 -1.46 -13.43
CA LEU A 30 0.74 -1.70 -13.66
C LEU A 30 -0.04 -0.44 -14.06
N ALA A 31 0.39 0.74 -13.60
CA ALA A 31 -0.21 2.00 -14.01
C ALA A 31 0.05 2.34 -15.50
N LEU A 32 1.13 1.80 -16.10
CA LEU A 32 1.40 1.89 -17.53
C LEU A 32 0.52 0.96 -18.39
N GLY A 33 -0.12 -0.03 -17.77
CA GLY A 33 -0.97 -1.02 -18.43
C GLY A 33 -0.49 -2.45 -18.21
N ASP A 34 -1.43 -3.37 -18.04
CA ASP A 34 -1.17 -4.78 -17.71
C ASP A 34 -0.30 -5.49 -18.77
N ASP A 35 -0.42 -5.11 -20.05
CA ASP A 35 0.35 -5.72 -21.15
C ASP A 35 1.82 -5.28 -21.13
N LEU A 36 2.10 -4.01 -20.81
CA LEU A 36 3.45 -3.49 -20.62
C LEU A 36 4.09 -4.06 -19.35
N ALA A 37 3.31 -4.18 -18.27
CA ALA A 37 3.76 -4.79 -17.02
C ALA A 37 4.19 -6.26 -17.22
N ARG A 38 3.43 -7.05 -17.98
CA ARG A 38 3.82 -8.45 -18.31
C ARG A 38 5.08 -8.51 -19.19
N GLY A 39 5.21 -7.59 -20.16
CA GLY A 39 6.40 -7.50 -21.02
C GLY A 39 7.70 -7.19 -20.26
N LEU A 40 7.60 -6.51 -19.12
CA LEU A 40 8.73 -6.20 -18.23
C LEU A 40 9.05 -7.30 -17.20
N GLY A 41 8.41 -8.46 -17.29
CA GLY A 41 8.64 -9.60 -16.39
C GLY A 41 7.94 -9.48 -15.02
N SER A 42 7.03 -8.50 -14.85
CA SER A 42 6.19 -8.44 -13.66
C SER A 42 4.95 -9.33 -13.82
N HIS A 43 4.45 -9.88 -12.73
CA HIS A 43 3.18 -10.63 -12.69
C HIS A 43 2.08 -9.76 -12.09
N PRO A 44 1.25 -9.08 -12.90
CA PRO A 44 0.20 -8.17 -12.45
C PRO A 44 -0.69 -8.70 -11.34
N LEU A 45 -1.06 -9.97 -11.47
CA LEU A 45 -1.98 -10.66 -10.57
C LEU A 45 -1.33 -10.95 -9.22
N ALA A 46 -0.05 -11.36 -9.22
CA ALA A 46 0.74 -11.58 -8.01
C ALA A 46 1.04 -10.26 -7.29
N THR A 47 1.38 -9.20 -8.05
CA THR A 47 1.56 -7.86 -7.49
C THR A 47 0.28 -7.36 -6.84
N ARG A 48 -0.87 -7.41 -7.52
CA ARG A 48 -2.17 -7.02 -6.93
C ARG A 48 -2.51 -7.81 -5.67
N ALA A 49 -2.29 -9.13 -5.69
CA ALA A 49 -2.54 -9.97 -4.52
C ALA A 49 -1.61 -9.60 -3.34
N GLY A 50 -0.33 -9.37 -3.60
CA GLY A 50 0.63 -8.92 -2.58
C GLY A 50 0.27 -7.56 -1.99
N THR A 51 -0.16 -6.60 -2.81
CA THR A 51 -0.56 -5.27 -2.33
C THR A 51 -1.84 -5.37 -1.50
N GLY A 52 -2.79 -6.18 -1.93
CA GLY A 52 -4.02 -6.46 -1.18
C GLY A 52 -3.74 -7.08 0.19
N LEU A 53 -2.86 -8.08 0.25
CA LEU A 53 -2.44 -8.70 1.52
C LEU A 53 -1.76 -7.70 2.45
N ALA A 54 -0.82 -6.89 1.94
CA ALA A 54 -0.16 -5.85 2.73
C ALA A 54 -1.15 -4.83 3.29
N ALA A 55 -2.09 -4.37 2.46
CA ALA A 55 -3.14 -3.44 2.86
C ALA A 55 -4.04 -4.04 3.95
N VAL A 56 -4.48 -5.29 3.80
CA VAL A 56 -5.30 -5.99 4.79
C VAL A 56 -4.56 -6.15 6.12
N CYS A 57 -3.29 -6.55 6.11
CA CYS A 57 -2.48 -6.65 7.33
C CYS A 57 -2.33 -5.30 8.04
N LEU A 58 -2.05 -4.23 7.28
CA LEU A 58 -1.89 -2.87 7.83
C LEU A 58 -3.20 -2.32 8.40
N VAL A 59 -4.30 -2.44 7.65
CA VAL A 59 -5.63 -1.98 8.09
C VAL A 59 -6.13 -2.80 9.27
N GLY A 60 -5.89 -4.11 9.28
CA GLY A 60 -6.24 -4.99 10.39
C GLY A 60 -5.51 -4.61 11.68
N ALA A 61 -4.19 -4.39 11.61
CA ALA A 61 -3.39 -3.94 12.76
C ALA A 61 -3.84 -2.55 13.26
N ALA A 62 -4.09 -1.61 12.34
CA ALA A 62 -4.57 -0.27 12.71
C ALA A 62 -5.95 -0.31 13.37
N THR A 63 -6.87 -1.14 12.85
CA THR A 63 -8.23 -1.30 13.38
C THR A 63 -8.23 -2.00 14.74
N ALA A 64 -7.33 -2.95 14.98
CA ALA A 64 -7.19 -3.62 16.27
C ALA A 64 -6.74 -2.65 17.38
N ILE A 65 -5.94 -1.63 17.05
CA ILE A 65 -5.44 -0.63 18.01
C ILE A 65 -6.43 0.52 18.22
N ALA A 66 -7.04 1.02 17.14
CA ALA A 66 -7.85 2.25 17.14
C ALA A 66 -9.37 2.00 17.14
N GLY A 67 -9.81 0.77 16.90
CA GLY A 67 -11.20 0.44 16.58
C GLY A 67 -11.56 0.71 15.11
N PRO A 68 -12.72 0.21 14.63
CA PRO A 68 -13.14 0.39 13.24
C PRO A 68 -13.52 1.84 12.93
N ILE A 69 -12.72 2.49 12.09
CA ILE A 69 -12.95 3.87 11.60
C ILE A 69 -13.16 3.80 10.07
N GLY A 70 -14.42 3.86 9.63
CA GLY A 70 -14.76 3.64 8.21
C GLY A 70 -14.44 4.80 7.27
N PHE A 71 -14.52 6.05 7.73
CA PHE A 71 -14.50 7.23 6.85
C PHE A 71 -13.10 7.55 6.27
N ILE A 72 -12.04 7.15 6.98
CA ILE A 72 -10.65 7.44 6.60
C ILE A 72 -10.30 6.78 5.25
N GLY A 73 -10.79 5.58 4.97
CA GLY A 73 -10.50 4.86 3.73
C GLY A 73 -11.00 5.55 2.45
N LEU A 74 -12.02 6.41 2.56
CA LEU A 74 -12.56 7.18 1.44
C LEU A 74 -12.01 8.61 1.40
N MET A 75 -11.81 9.26 2.56
CA MET A 75 -11.28 10.62 2.62
C MET A 75 -9.79 10.71 2.29
N VAL A 76 -8.98 9.78 2.78
CA VAL A 76 -7.52 9.80 2.54
C VAL A 76 -7.20 9.84 1.04
N PRO A 77 -7.72 8.95 0.18
CA PRO A 77 -7.43 9.04 -1.24
C PRO A 77 -7.97 10.34 -1.87
N HIS A 78 -9.08 10.90 -1.36
CA HIS A 78 -9.59 12.18 -1.85
C HIS A 78 -8.65 13.35 -1.53
N ILE A 79 -8.09 13.39 -0.33
CA ILE A 79 -7.15 14.43 0.10
C ILE A 79 -5.78 14.23 -0.56
N VAL A 80 -5.30 12.99 -0.66
CA VAL A 80 -3.94 12.68 -1.14
C VAL A 80 -3.84 12.79 -2.67
N ARG A 81 -4.89 12.48 -3.43
CA ARG A 81 -4.88 12.47 -4.91
C ARG A 81 -4.46 13.82 -5.56
N PRO A 82 -4.87 15.00 -5.05
CA PRO A 82 -4.34 16.28 -5.50
C PRO A 82 -2.83 16.46 -5.24
N PHE A 83 -2.30 15.91 -4.14
CA PHE A 83 -0.90 16.08 -3.75
C PHE A 83 0.04 15.06 -4.40
N THR A 84 -0.42 13.83 -4.67
CA THR A 84 0.43 12.80 -5.30
C THR A 84 0.55 12.97 -6.80
N GLY A 85 -0.42 13.58 -7.48
CA GLY A 85 -0.38 13.79 -8.93
C GLY A 85 -0.22 12.49 -9.74
N PRO A 86 -0.36 12.52 -11.08
CA PRO A 86 -0.18 11.35 -11.93
C PRO A 86 1.30 11.03 -12.25
N ARG A 87 2.26 11.41 -11.40
CA ARG A 87 3.70 11.35 -11.75
C ARG A 87 4.57 10.70 -10.66
N THR A 88 4.83 9.41 -10.80
CA THR A 88 5.86 8.63 -10.06
C THR A 88 7.17 8.47 -10.85
N ALA A 89 7.59 9.47 -11.64
CA ALA A 89 8.90 9.43 -12.32
C ALA A 89 9.68 10.74 -12.11
N PRO A 90 10.99 10.66 -11.74
CA PRO A 90 11.84 11.83 -11.67
C PRO A 90 12.06 12.33 -13.09
N LEU A 91 11.61 13.54 -13.36
CA LEU A 91 11.94 14.26 -14.57
C LEU A 91 13.23 15.02 -14.25
N LEU A 92 14.39 14.41 -14.50
CA LEU A 92 15.70 15.05 -14.70
C LEU A 92 16.77 13.97 -15.05
N LEU A 93 17.33 14.14 -16.25
CA LEU A 93 18.42 13.41 -16.96
C LEU A 93 18.04 12.13 -17.72
#